data_AF-A0A6V7HQT3-F1
#
_entry.id   AF-A0A6V7HQT3-F1
#
_cell.length_a   1.000
_cell.length_b   1.000
_cell.length_c   1.000
_cell.angle_alpha   90.00
_cell.angle_beta   90.00
_cell.angle_gamma   90.00
#
_symmetry.space_group_name_H-M   'P 1'
#
loop_
_entity.id
_entity.type
_entity.pdbx_description
1 polymer ?
#
loop_
_entity_poly.entity_id
_entity_poly.type
_entity_poly.pdbx_seq_one_letter_code
_entity_poly.pdbx_strand_id
1 'polypeptide(L)'
;ASQPPPSKVTQGCVFADHLITLLEHELTVNRTSENTATLRRVQESGVNLFYHLVEFYNEDASLCPPTKQLLTTCIEKLGQLFISGEEAEGPRLLRTILERPNLGGVLGPHFTPVAGGASKFLEMYQTVVDLSTGSNADLCFVLLSKFDVGSWLNYRRPRLSERSTFIDLVSKALCNIGLNPEDDKLILHELFRNHFRLALLHDFPEHYGEVLGAVLKGSEGQNLSLDVWRDLLGALSGRSKTAAPIHPTKVREEVR
;
A
#
# COMPACT_ATOMS: atom_id res chain seq x y z
N ALA A 1 39.26 -7.55 -17.02
CA ALA A 1 38.08 -7.71 -17.88
C ALA A 1 37.31 -8.93 -17.41
N SER A 2 36.03 -8.80 -17.07
CA SER A 2 35.20 -9.94 -16.67
C SER A 2 34.95 -10.83 -17.89
N GLN A 3 35.16 -12.14 -17.73
CA GLN A 3 34.84 -13.11 -18.79
C GLN A 3 33.34 -13.10 -19.09
N PRO A 4 32.93 -13.38 -20.34
CA PRO A 4 31.52 -13.52 -20.68
C PRO A 4 30.88 -14.64 -19.85
N PRO A 5 29.61 -14.48 -19.43
CA PRO A 5 28.92 -15.52 -18.68
C PRO A 5 28.82 -16.83 -19.49
N PRO A 6 28.79 -18.00 -18.83
CA PRO A 6 28.67 -19.28 -19.52
C PRO A 6 27.42 -19.33 -20.42
N SER A 7 27.56 -19.92 -21.61
CA SER A 7 26.47 -19.97 -22.62
C SER A 7 25.18 -20.61 -22.11
N LYS A 8 25.28 -21.59 -21.20
CA LYS A 8 24.10 -22.21 -20.57
C LYS A 8 23.32 -21.22 -19.71
N VAL A 9 24.00 -20.29 -19.05
CA VAL A 9 23.37 -19.25 -18.22
C VAL A 9 22.64 -18.27 -19.11
N THR A 10 23.27 -17.80 -20.20
CA THR A 10 22.62 -16.87 -21.14
C THR A 10 21.43 -17.51 -21.83
N GLN A 11 21.54 -18.78 -22.25
CA GLN A 11 20.41 -19.54 -22.79
C GLN A 11 19.28 -19.66 -21.76
N GLY A 12 19.57 -20.01 -20.52
CA GLY A 12 18.58 -20.09 -19.45
C GLY A 12 17.82 -18.77 -19.21
N CYS A 13 18.53 -17.63 -19.26
CA CYS A 13 17.91 -16.31 -19.16
C CYS A 13 16.92 -16.04 -20.29
N VAL A 14 17.31 -16.34 -21.53
CA VAL A 14 16.45 -16.18 -22.71
C VAL A 14 15.24 -17.10 -22.62
N PHE A 15 15.41 -18.34 -22.16
CA PHE A 15 14.29 -19.26 -21.94
C PHE A 15 13.30 -18.75 -20.89
N ALA A 16 13.78 -18.18 -19.78
CA ALA A 16 12.91 -17.61 -18.75
C ALA A 16 12.08 -16.44 -19.29
N ASP A 17 12.71 -15.50 -20.02
CA ASP A 17 12.02 -14.37 -20.63
C ASP A 17 11.01 -14.81 -21.70
N HIS A 18 11.38 -15.78 -22.52
CA HIS A 18 10.50 -16.36 -23.53
C HIS A 18 9.28 -17.05 -22.89
N LEU A 19 9.47 -17.80 -21.79
CA LEU A 19 8.39 -18.45 -21.07
C LEU A 19 7.39 -17.44 -20.50
N ILE A 20 7.87 -16.35 -19.90
CA ILE A 20 7.00 -15.27 -19.40
C ILE A 20 6.23 -14.61 -20.55
N THR A 21 6.88 -14.37 -21.68
CA THR A 21 6.25 -13.81 -22.88
C THR A 21 5.15 -14.73 -23.42
N LEU A 22 5.38 -16.05 -23.42
CA LEU A 22 4.36 -17.03 -23.82
C LEU A 22 3.17 -17.04 -22.84
N LEU A 23 3.42 -16.95 -21.54
CA LEU A 23 2.36 -16.84 -20.53
C LEU A 23 1.53 -15.56 -20.70
N GLU A 24 2.18 -14.43 -20.98
CA GLU A 24 1.50 -13.16 -21.27
C GLU A 24 0.63 -13.24 -22.53
N HIS A 25 1.14 -13.86 -23.60
CA HIS A 25 0.39 -14.09 -24.82
C HIS A 25 -0.85 -14.96 -24.55
N GLU A 26 -0.68 -16.09 -23.86
CA GLU A 26 -1.79 -16.98 -23.49
C GLU A 26 -2.81 -16.27 -22.60
N LEU A 27 -2.36 -15.46 -21.63
CA LEU A 27 -3.24 -14.67 -20.78
C LEU A 27 -4.09 -13.70 -21.63
N THR A 28 -3.46 -13.02 -22.59
CA THR A 28 -4.12 -12.03 -23.45
C THR A 28 -5.14 -12.69 -24.38
N VAL A 29 -4.76 -13.78 -25.05
CA VAL A 29 -5.66 -14.53 -25.95
C VAL A 29 -6.85 -15.08 -25.17
N ASN A 30 -6.61 -15.71 -24.02
CA ASN A 30 -7.67 -16.35 -23.24
C ASN A 30 -8.55 -15.36 -22.45
N ARG A 31 -8.12 -14.11 -22.24
CA ARG A 31 -9.00 -13.04 -21.71
C ARG A 31 -10.11 -12.64 -22.70
N THR A 32 -9.83 -12.77 -23.99
CA THR A 32 -10.77 -12.40 -25.06
C THR A 32 -11.64 -13.56 -25.55
N SER A 33 -11.25 -14.80 -25.21
CA SER A 33 -12.00 -15.99 -25.56
C SER A 33 -12.97 -16.38 -24.44
N GLU A 34 -14.04 -17.11 -24.75
CA GLU A 34 -14.96 -17.66 -23.74
C GLU A 34 -14.33 -18.82 -22.93
N ASN A 35 -13.04 -19.13 -23.12
CA ASN A 35 -12.35 -20.28 -22.52
C ASN A 35 -11.86 -20.01 -21.08
N THR A 36 -12.83 -19.88 -20.17
CA THR A 36 -12.61 -19.56 -18.75
C THR A 36 -11.71 -20.57 -18.02
N ALA A 37 -11.77 -21.85 -18.41
CA ALA A 37 -10.98 -22.91 -17.77
C ALA A 37 -9.49 -22.81 -18.10
N THR A 38 -9.14 -22.49 -19.35
CA THR A 38 -7.75 -22.28 -19.75
C THR A 38 -7.21 -20.99 -19.14
N LEU A 39 -8.00 -19.91 -19.15
CA LEU A 39 -7.62 -18.65 -18.51
C LEU A 39 -7.25 -18.84 -17.03
N ARG A 40 -8.06 -19.60 -16.28
CA ARG A 40 -7.75 -19.90 -14.87
C ARG A 40 -6.43 -20.66 -14.71
N ARG A 41 -6.16 -21.67 -15.53
CA ARG A 41 -4.90 -22.43 -15.47
C ARG A 41 -3.68 -21.56 -15.79
N VAL A 42 -3.80 -20.66 -16.77
CA VAL A 42 -2.74 -19.70 -17.12
C VAL A 42 -2.50 -18.74 -15.95
N GLN A 43 -3.57 -18.22 -15.35
CA GLN A 43 -3.50 -17.36 -14.16
C GLN A 43 -2.80 -18.08 -13.00
N GLU A 44 -3.24 -19.29 -12.65
CA GLU A 44 -2.63 -20.11 -11.59
C GLU A 44 -1.14 -20.39 -11.86
N SER A 45 -0.79 -20.68 -13.12
CA SER A 45 0.60 -20.93 -13.52
C SER A 45 1.47 -19.68 -13.35
N GLY A 46 0.98 -18.51 -13.76
CA GLY A 46 1.68 -17.24 -13.59
C GLY A 46 1.87 -16.85 -12.12
N VAL A 47 0.82 -17.02 -11.30
CA VAL A 47 0.88 -16.80 -9.84
C VAL A 47 1.88 -17.75 -9.19
N ASN A 48 1.85 -19.04 -9.52
CA ASN A 48 2.78 -20.02 -8.96
C ASN A 48 4.23 -19.70 -9.35
N LEU A 49 4.48 -19.33 -10.61
CA LEU A 49 5.81 -18.94 -11.06
C LEU A 49 6.30 -17.68 -10.34
N PHE A 50 5.43 -16.69 -10.13
CA PHE A 50 5.76 -15.48 -9.37
C PHE A 50 6.28 -15.82 -7.97
N TYR A 51 5.49 -16.56 -7.17
CA TYR A 51 5.90 -16.89 -5.81
C TYR A 51 7.11 -17.83 -5.77
N HIS A 52 7.26 -18.72 -6.76
CA HIS A 52 8.44 -19.57 -6.86
C HIS A 52 9.73 -18.74 -7.08
N LEU A 53 9.68 -17.71 -7.94
CA LEU A 53 10.83 -16.82 -8.13
C LEU A 53 11.12 -15.95 -6.90
N VAL A 54 10.07 -15.51 -6.19
CA VAL A 54 10.22 -14.78 -4.92
C VAL A 54 10.89 -15.66 -3.86
N GLU A 55 10.52 -16.93 -3.77
CA GLU A 55 11.16 -17.91 -2.89
C GLU A 55 12.62 -18.15 -3.28
N PHE A 56 12.89 -18.31 -4.57
CA PHE A 56 14.21 -18.58 -5.11
C PHE A 56 15.18 -17.41 -4.95
N TYR A 57 14.68 -16.17 -4.93
CA TYR A 57 15.51 -15.00 -4.65
C TYR A 57 16.00 -15.05 -3.21
N ASN A 58 17.25 -15.42 -2.97
CA ASN A 58 17.87 -15.42 -1.64
C ASN A 58 18.99 -14.36 -1.53
N GLU A 59 19.61 -14.23 -0.36
CA GLU A 59 20.70 -13.27 -0.14
C GLU A 59 21.87 -13.52 -1.10
N ASP A 60 22.21 -14.78 -1.38
CA ASP A 60 23.27 -15.15 -2.33
C ASP A 60 22.97 -14.67 -3.76
N ALA A 61 21.72 -14.81 -4.20
CA ALA A 61 21.27 -14.33 -5.51
C ALA A 61 21.39 -12.80 -5.62
N SER A 62 21.28 -12.08 -4.50
CA SER A 62 21.41 -10.62 -4.44
C SER A 62 22.87 -10.13 -4.60
N LEU A 63 23.85 -10.99 -4.30
CA LEU A 63 25.29 -10.68 -4.40
C LEU A 63 25.81 -10.69 -5.84
N CYS A 64 25.09 -11.33 -6.76
CA CYS A 64 25.42 -11.37 -8.19
C CYS A 64 24.52 -10.39 -8.96
N PRO A 65 25.02 -9.22 -9.41
CA PRO A 65 24.16 -8.20 -10.03
C PRO A 65 23.38 -8.69 -11.26
N PRO A 66 23.95 -9.49 -12.19
CA PRO A 66 23.18 -10.05 -13.31
C PRO A 66 22.05 -10.99 -12.87
N THR A 67 22.30 -11.86 -11.88
CA THR A 67 21.28 -12.78 -11.34
C THR A 67 20.18 -12.01 -10.64
N LYS A 68 20.56 -11.02 -9.81
CA LYS A 68 19.62 -10.11 -9.16
C LYS A 68 18.73 -9.43 -10.19
N GLN A 69 19.31 -8.81 -11.22
CA GLN A 69 18.55 -8.11 -12.25
C GLN A 69 17.61 -9.03 -13.02
N LEU A 70 18.06 -10.25 -13.37
CA LEU A 70 17.21 -11.22 -14.05
C LEU A 70 15.99 -11.56 -13.19
N LEU A 71 16.21 -11.97 -11.94
CA LEU A 71 15.15 -12.39 -11.04
C LEU A 71 14.18 -11.24 -10.75
N THR A 72 14.67 -10.04 -10.45
CA THR A 72 13.79 -8.89 -10.17
C THR A 72 12.99 -8.50 -11.41
N THR A 73 13.59 -8.49 -12.61
CA THR A 73 12.86 -8.24 -13.87
C THR A 73 11.74 -9.26 -14.08
N CYS A 74 12.02 -10.55 -13.85
CA CYS A 74 11.02 -11.61 -14.00
C CYS A 74 9.90 -11.47 -12.96
N ILE A 75 10.23 -11.19 -11.70
CA ILE A 75 9.25 -10.97 -10.62
C ILE A 75 8.39 -9.75 -10.94
N GLU A 76 8.97 -8.65 -11.41
CA GLU A 76 8.24 -7.43 -11.77
C GLU A 76 7.25 -7.67 -12.92
N LYS A 77 7.69 -8.36 -13.99
CA LYS A 77 6.81 -8.73 -15.11
C LYS A 77 5.66 -9.61 -14.65
N LEU A 78 5.95 -10.68 -13.91
CA LEU A 78 4.93 -11.60 -13.42
C LEU A 78 3.99 -10.95 -12.42
N GLY A 79 4.54 -10.12 -11.52
CA GLY A 79 3.77 -9.34 -10.55
C GLY A 79 2.78 -8.44 -11.27
N GLN A 80 3.21 -7.73 -12.32
CA GLN A 80 2.33 -6.86 -13.08
C GLN A 80 1.24 -7.61 -13.85
N LEU A 81 1.55 -8.79 -14.37
CA LEU A 81 0.62 -9.57 -15.20
C LEU A 81 -0.40 -10.36 -14.38
N PHE A 82 0.03 -10.95 -13.26
CA PHE A 82 -0.71 -12.00 -12.55
C PHE A 82 -1.06 -11.64 -11.10
N ILE A 83 -0.45 -10.61 -10.50
CA ILE A 83 -0.66 -10.27 -9.09
C ILE A 83 -1.34 -8.90 -8.95
N SER A 84 -0.80 -7.88 -9.61
CA SER A 84 -1.37 -6.53 -9.64
C SER A 84 -2.83 -6.59 -10.10
N GLY A 85 -3.74 -6.07 -9.29
CA GLY A 85 -5.17 -6.04 -9.62
C GLY A 85 -5.94 -7.31 -9.31
N GLU A 86 -5.29 -8.37 -8.80
CA GLU A 86 -5.96 -9.63 -8.47
C GLU A 86 -6.38 -9.64 -6.99
N GLU A 87 -7.68 -9.76 -6.74
CA GLU A 87 -8.26 -9.70 -5.38
C GLU A 87 -7.77 -10.84 -4.50
N ALA A 88 -7.66 -12.05 -5.07
CA ALA A 88 -7.25 -13.24 -4.32
C ALA A 88 -5.80 -13.14 -3.80
N GLU A 89 -4.95 -12.38 -4.48
CA GLU A 89 -3.52 -12.34 -4.21
C GLU A 89 -3.12 -11.21 -3.25
N GLY A 90 -3.94 -10.18 -3.07
CA GLY A 90 -3.63 -9.06 -2.18
C GLY A 90 -3.17 -9.47 -0.76
N PRO A 91 -3.94 -10.27 -0.01
CA PRO A 91 -3.55 -10.72 1.33
C PRO A 91 -2.29 -11.59 1.34
N ARG A 92 -2.14 -12.46 0.34
CA ARG A 92 -0.97 -13.34 0.22
C ARG A 92 0.29 -12.53 -0.05
N LEU A 93 0.22 -11.57 -0.98
CA LEU A 93 1.32 -10.67 -1.30
C LEU A 93 1.70 -9.82 -0.08
N LEU A 94 0.72 -9.27 0.65
CA LEU A 94 0.98 -8.54 1.88
C LEU A 94 1.79 -9.39 2.86
N ARG A 95 1.33 -10.61 3.16
CA ARG A 95 2.07 -11.54 4.04
C ARG A 95 3.49 -11.78 3.53
N THR A 96 3.66 -12.02 2.24
CA THR A 96 4.99 -12.23 1.64
C THR A 96 5.91 -11.01 1.78
N ILE A 97 5.38 -9.78 1.67
CA ILE A 97 6.15 -8.56 1.92
C ILE A 97 6.60 -8.48 3.39
N LEU A 98 5.71 -8.85 4.32
CA LEU A 98 6.02 -8.83 5.75
C LEU A 98 7.04 -9.89 6.15
N GLU A 99 6.95 -11.09 5.55
CA GLU A 99 7.92 -12.17 5.74
C GLU A 99 9.27 -11.87 5.09
N ARG A 100 9.28 -11.03 4.05
CA ARG A 100 10.47 -10.70 3.25
C ARG A 100 10.65 -9.20 3.02
N PRO A 101 10.91 -8.39 4.08
CA PRO A 101 10.98 -6.93 3.97
C PRO A 101 12.05 -6.44 2.99
N ASN A 102 13.12 -7.20 2.80
CA ASN A 102 14.18 -6.91 1.83
C ASN A 102 13.69 -6.91 0.36
N LEU A 103 12.55 -7.53 0.08
CA LEU A 103 11.90 -7.53 -1.22
C LEU A 103 10.78 -6.50 -1.33
N GLY A 104 10.53 -5.70 -0.28
CA GLY A 104 9.44 -4.71 -0.26
C GLY A 104 9.48 -3.75 -1.45
N GLY A 105 10.67 -3.35 -1.92
CA GLY A 105 10.83 -2.49 -3.10
C GLY A 105 10.43 -3.16 -4.42
N VAL A 106 10.57 -4.47 -4.54
CA VAL A 106 10.23 -5.25 -5.74
C VAL A 106 8.76 -5.68 -5.71
N LEU A 107 8.25 -6.07 -4.53
CA LEU A 107 6.89 -6.59 -4.35
C LEU A 107 5.85 -5.47 -4.16
N GLY A 108 6.23 -4.37 -3.51
CA GLY A 108 5.35 -3.26 -3.16
C GLY A 108 4.60 -2.61 -4.35
N PRO A 109 5.20 -2.46 -5.55
CA PRO A 109 4.48 -1.98 -6.73
C PRO A 109 3.26 -2.83 -7.12
N HIS A 110 3.25 -4.11 -6.80
CA HIS A 110 2.19 -5.05 -7.15
C HIS A 110 1.12 -5.19 -6.06
N PHE A 111 1.34 -4.56 -4.90
CA PHE A 111 0.36 -4.52 -3.83
C PHE A 111 -0.73 -3.49 -4.16
N THR A 112 -1.89 -3.99 -4.58
CA THR A 112 -3.04 -3.17 -5.02
C THR A 112 -4.29 -3.43 -4.17
N PRO A 113 -4.37 -2.91 -2.92
CA PRO A 113 -5.48 -3.18 -2.00
C PRO A 113 -6.87 -2.88 -2.56
N VAL A 114 -7.00 -1.81 -3.36
CA VAL A 114 -8.25 -1.37 -3.97
C VAL A 114 -8.81 -2.34 -5.02
N ALA A 115 -8.00 -3.32 -5.46
CA ALA A 115 -8.43 -4.39 -6.34
C ALA A 115 -9.43 -5.32 -5.65
N GLY A 116 -9.27 -5.54 -4.34
CA GLY A 116 -10.16 -6.40 -3.57
C GLY A 116 -11.48 -5.74 -3.18
N GLY A 117 -12.44 -6.58 -2.80
CA GLY A 117 -13.67 -6.15 -2.13
C GLY A 117 -13.39 -5.52 -0.76
N ALA A 118 -14.39 -4.88 -0.19
CA ALA A 118 -14.26 -4.14 1.06
C ALA A 118 -13.76 -5.01 2.23
N SER A 119 -14.20 -6.25 2.34
CA SER A 119 -13.69 -7.21 3.35
C SER A 119 -12.17 -7.41 3.25
N LYS A 120 -11.65 -7.66 2.05
CA LYS A 120 -10.21 -7.86 1.82
C LYS A 120 -9.41 -6.58 2.02
N PHE A 121 -9.94 -5.44 1.59
CA PHE A 121 -9.34 -4.14 1.85
C PHE A 121 -9.16 -3.91 3.36
N LEU A 122 -10.21 -4.14 4.15
CA LEU A 122 -10.19 -3.97 5.61
C LEU A 122 -9.26 -4.97 6.31
N GLU A 123 -9.26 -6.24 5.89
CA GLU A 123 -8.35 -7.28 6.41
C GLU A 123 -6.87 -6.85 6.25
N MET A 124 -6.51 -6.41 5.05
CA MET A 124 -5.16 -5.93 4.75
C MET A 124 -4.84 -4.63 5.50
N TYR A 125 -5.79 -3.69 5.57
CA TYR A 125 -5.60 -2.43 6.30
C TYR A 125 -5.36 -2.66 7.79
N GLN A 126 -6.15 -3.54 8.42
CA GLN A 126 -5.99 -3.94 9.82
C GLN A 126 -4.60 -4.54 10.06
N THR A 127 -4.13 -5.42 9.16
CA THR A 127 -2.79 -6.02 9.26
C THR A 127 -1.70 -4.95 9.30
N VAL A 128 -1.80 -3.92 8.44
CA VAL A 128 -0.80 -2.84 8.40
C VAL A 128 -0.94 -1.88 9.60
N VAL A 129 -2.17 -1.64 10.08
CA VAL A 129 -2.41 -0.88 11.32
C VAL A 129 -1.77 -1.56 12.52
N ASP A 130 -1.94 -2.88 12.68
CA ASP A 130 -1.34 -3.59 13.81
C ASP A 130 0.19 -3.58 13.72
N LEU A 131 0.77 -3.72 12.52
CA LEU A 131 2.21 -3.58 12.30
C LEU A 131 2.74 -2.18 12.64
N SER A 132 1.95 -1.13 12.40
CA SER A 132 2.37 0.26 12.61
C SER A 132 2.69 0.62 14.07
N THR A 133 2.24 -0.23 15.01
CA THR A 133 2.58 -0.14 16.45
C THR A 133 4.02 -0.53 16.76
N GLY A 134 4.68 -1.29 15.89
CA GLY A 134 6.09 -1.68 16.04
C GLY A 134 7.07 -0.64 15.48
N SER A 135 8.35 -0.99 15.31
CA SER A 135 9.41 -0.05 14.88
C SER A 135 9.53 0.16 13.35
N ASN A 136 8.73 -0.52 12.53
CA ASN A 136 8.92 -0.55 11.07
C ASN A 136 8.14 0.55 10.32
N ALA A 137 8.36 1.82 10.70
CA ALA A 137 7.57 2.93 10.17
C ALA A 137 7.66 3.08 8.64
N ASP A 138 8.85 2.92 8.05
CA ASP A 138 9.06 3.03 6.61
C ASP A 138 8.27 1.99 5.81
N LEU A 139 8.28 0.74 6.25
CA LEU A 139 7.52 -0.34 5.59
C LEU A 139 6.02 -0.09 5.69
N CYS A 140 5.54 0.31 6.87
CA CYS A 140 4.14 0.69 7.07
C CYS A 140 3.75 1.86 6.17
N PHE A 141 4.61 2.87 6.02
CA PHE A 141 4.36 4.00 5.13
C PHE A 141 4.21 3.55 3.68
N VAL A 142 5.16 2.75 3.19
CA VAL A 142 5.11 2.18 1.84
C VAL A 142 3.82 1.42 1.62
N LEU A 143 3.42 0.55 2.55
CA LEU A 143 2.21 -0.25 2.43
C LEU A 143 0.93 0.59 2.53
N LEU A 144 0.84 1.50 3.51
CA LEU A 144 -0.31 2.39 3.70
C LEU A 144 -0.51 3.32 2.51
N SER A 145 0.57 3.78 1.86
CA SER A 145 0.51 4.61 0.66
C SER A 145 -0.15 3.91 -0.53
N LYS A 146 -0.26 2.57 -0.51
CA LYS A 146 -0.96 1.78 -1.54
C LYS A 146 -2.48 1.71 -1.32
N PHE A 147 -2.97 2.07 -0.14
CA PHE A 147 -4.40 2.12 0.13
C PHE A 147 -4.97 3.44 -0.41
N ASP A 148 -5.41 3.43 -1.66
CA ASP A 148 -6.18 4.53 -2.23
C ASP A 148 -7.61 4.53 -1.64
N VAL A 149 -7.73 5.12 -0.45
CA VAL A 149 -8.99 5.26 0.30
C VAL A 149 -10.03 6.05 -0.49
N GLY A 150 -9.60 7.07 -1.23
CA GLY A 150 -10.50 7.87 -2.06
C GLY A 150 -11.16 7.02 -3.14
N SER A 151 -10.36 6.25 -3.89
CA SER A 151 -10.87 5.33 -4.91
C SER A 151 -11.72 4.20 -4.31
N TRP A 152 -11.32 3.66 -3.16
CA TRP A 152 -12.09 2.64 -2.46
C TRP A 152 -13.48 3.14 -2.06
N LEU A 153 -13.57 4.32 -1.42
CA LEU A 153 -14.85 4.90 -1.01
C LEU A 153 -15.76 5.23 -2.20
N ASN A 154 -15.22 5.81 -3.28
CA ASN A 154 -16.00 6.28 -4.42
C ASN A 154 -16.39 5.18 -5.42
N TYR A 155 -15.47 4.27 -5.73
CA TYR A 155 -15.66 3.27 -6.79
C TYR A 155 -16.02 1.89 -6.26
N ARG A 156 -15.44 1.46 -5.13
CA ARG A 156 -15.84 0.19 -4.49
C ARG A 156 -17.08 0.32 -3.64
N ARG A 157 -17.43 1.54 -3.23
CA ARG A 157 -18.67 1.88 -2.52
C ARG A 157 -18.95 0.91 -1.36
N PRO A 158 -18.03 0.80 -0.39
CA PRO A 158 -18.23 -0.05 0.79
C PRO A 158 -19.52 0.34 1.51
N ARG A 159 -20.16 -0.64 2.15
CA ARG A 159 -21.36 -0.43 2.96
C ARG A 159 -21.03 0.37 4.21
N LEU A 160 -22.04 0.96 4.84
CA LEU A 160 -21.87 1.77 6.06
C LEU A 160 -21.09 1.04 7.16
N SER A 161 -21.39 -0.23 7.41
CA SER A 161 -20.68 -1.04 8.41
C SER A 161 -19.19 -1.22 8.11
N GLU A 162 -18.82 -1.31 6.83
CA GLU A 162 -17.43 -1.46 6.38
C GLU A 162 -16.68 -0.12 6.50
N ARG A 163 -17.36 1.00 6.24
CA ARG A 163 -16.84 2.35 6.48
C ARG A 163 -16.63 2.61 7.97
N SER A 164 -17.59 2.22 8.82
CA SER A 164 -17.46 2.29 10.28
C SER A 164 -16.27 1.46 10.78
N THR A 165 -16.10 0.24 10.25
CA THR A 165 -14.92 -0.59 10.55
C THR A 165 -13.62 0.14 10.15
N PHE A 166 -13.58 0.76 8.97
CA PHE A 166 -12.41 1.54 8.54
C PHE A 166 -12.13 2.73 9.48
N ILE A 167 -13.16 3.46 9.90
CA ILE A 167 -13.05 4.59 10.83
C ILE A 167 -12.47 4.14 12.17
N ASP A 168 -12.92 3.00 12.70
CA ASP A 168 -12.38 2.42 13.94
C ASP A 168 -10.90 2.05 13.79
N LEU A 169 -10.51 1.41 12.68
CA LEU A 169 -9.11 1.07 12.39
C LEU A 169 -8.20 2.31 12.34
N VAL A 170 -8.63 3.35 11.63
CA VAL A 170 -7.85 4.59 11.50
C VAL A 170 -7.79 5.33 12.84
N SER A 171 -8.91 5.40 13.58
CA SER A 171 -8.97 6.00 14.91
C SER A 171 -8.04 5.28 15.89
N LYS A 172 -8.07 3.95 15.93
CA LYS A 172 -7.17 3.11 16.72
C LYS A 172 -5.71 3.43 16.39
N ALA A 173 -5.37 3.52 15.10
CA ALA A 173 -4.01 3.82 14.66
C ALA A 173 -3.55 5.22 15.13
N LEU A 174 -4.41 6.25 14.97
CA LEU A 174 -4.13 7.60 15.46
C LEU A 174 -3.93 7.63 16.98
N CYS A 175 -4.77 6.92 17.73
CA CYS A 175 -4.67 6.83 19.19
C CYS A 175 -3.40 6.08 19.64
N ASN A 176 -2.99 5.05 18.90
CA ASN A 176 -1.78 4.29 19.21
C ASN A 176 -0.50 5.11 18.97
N ILE A 177 -0.51 6.01 17.99
CA ILE A 177 0.61 6.96 17.78
C ILE A 177 0.69 7.97 18.93
N GLY A 178 -0.46 8.37 19.49
CA GLY A 178 -0.51 9.14 20.73
C GLY A 178 -0.67 10.64 20.55
N LEU A 179 -0.66 11.35 21.69
CA LEU A 179 -0.83 12.80 21.78
C LEU A 179 0.30 13.59 21.12
N ASN A 180 1.54 13.11 21.29
CA ASN A 180 2.75 13.70 20.74
C ASN A 180 3.49 12.64 19.90
N PRO A 181 3.15 12.51 18.60
CA PRO A 181 3.80 11.55 17.72
C PRO A 181 5.32 11.75 17.69
N GLU A 182 6.08 10.67 17.78
CA GLU A 182 7.54 10.66 17.59
C GLU A 182 7.92 11.00 16.14
N ASP A 183 9.13 11.53 15.93
CA ASP A 183 9.58 12.03 14.62
C ASP A 183 9.52 10.95 13.52
N ASP A 184 9.85 9.70 13.84
CA ASP A 184 9.80 8.55 12.93
C ASP A 184 8.35 8.09 12.64
N LYS A 185 7.38 8.50 13.47
CA LYS A 185 5.95 8.18 13.33
C LYS A 185 5.14 9.29 12.67
N LEU A 186 5.70 10.49 12.51
CA LEU A 186 5.00 11.63 11.91
C LEU A 186 4.43 11.32 10.53
N ILE A 187 5.16 10.57 9.71
CA ILE A 187 4.71 10.23 8.34
C ILE A 187 3.50 9.29 8.35
N LEU A 188 3.45 8.34 9.29
CA LEU A 188 2.30 7.46 9.48
C LEU A 188 1.11 8.21 10.03
N HIS A 189 1.37 9.09 11.00
CA HIS A 189 0.35 9.95 11.58
C HIS A 189 -0.33 10.81 10.51
N GLU A 190 0.45 11.44 9.62
CA GLU A 190 -0.09 12.24 8.52
C GLU A 190 -0.96 11.41 7.56
N LEU A 191 -0.52 10.21 7.19
CA LEU A 191 -1.32 9.30 6.35
C LEU A 191 -2.65 8.93 7.02
N PHE A 192 -2.62 8.52 8.29
CA PHE A 192 -3.83 8.18 9.02
C PHE A 192 -4.78 9.37 9.17
N ARG A 193 -4.27 10.58 9.44
CA ARG A 193 -5.11 11.79 9.46
C ARG A 193 -5.77 12.05 8.11
N ASN A 194 -5.03 11.89 7.00
CA ASN A 194 -5.59 12.05 5.67
C ASN A 194 -6.68 11.00 5.39
N HIS A 195 -6.43 9.72 5.72
CA HIS A 195 -7.42 8.65 5.58
C HIS A 195 -8.69 8.90 6.41
N PHE A 196 -8.53 9.37 7.64
CA PHE A 196 -9.63 9.73 8.53
C PHE A 196 -10.46 10.89 7.95
N ARG A 197 -9.79 11.91 7.42
CA ARG A 197 -10.43 13.05 6.73
C ARG A 197 -11.18 12.61 5.48
N LEU A 198 -10.63 11.70 4.68
CA LEU A 198 -11.32 11.16 3.50
C LEU A 198 -12.59 10.42 3.90
N ALA A 199 -12.55 9.60 4.96
CA ALA A 199 -13.74 8.92 5.49
C ALA A 199 -14.80 9.89 6.01
N LEU A 200 -14.40 10.95 6.71
CA LEU A 200 -15.31 12.00 7.19
C LEU A 200 -16.05 12.72 6.06
N LEU A 201 -15.32 13.07 4.99
CA LEU A 201 -15.87 13.89 3.90
C LEU A 201 -16.67 13.08 2.88
N HIS A 202 -16.47 11.77 2.84
CA HIS A 202 -17.18 10.89 1.92
C HIS A 202 -18.65 10.72 2.35
N ASP A 203 -19.57 11.12 1.47
CA ASP A 203 -21.02 11.16 1.74
C ASP A 203 -21.38 11.92 3.03
N PHE A 204 -20.64 13.00 3.35
CA PHE A 204 -20.94 13.83 4.53
C PHE A 204 -22.41 14.29 4.55
N PRO A 205 -23.14 14.19 5.68
CA PRO A 205 -22.65 14.00 7.05
C PRO A 205 -22.73 12.57 7.61
N GLU A 206 -22.85 11.53 6.78
CA GLU A 206 -23.22 10.17 7.19
C GLU A 206 -22.42 9.62 8.40
N HIS A 207 -21.09 9.76 8.39
CA HIS A 207 -20.22 9.27 9.47
C HIS A 207 -19.72 10.37 10.43
N TYR A 208 -20.27 11.58 10.35
CA TYR A 208 -19.79 12.71 11.17
C TYR A 208 -19.83 12.42 12.67
N GLY A 209 -20.94 11.87 13.17
CA GLY A 209 -21.10 11.55 14.59
C GLY A 209 -20.11 10.48 15.07
N GLU A 210 -19.85 9.47 14.24
CA GLU A 210 -18.89 8.41 14.54
C GLU A 210 -17.45 8.93 14.61
N VAL A 211 -17.05 9.74 13.61
CA VAL A 211 -15.75 10.41 13.57
C VAL A 211 -15.56 11.33 14.78
N LEU A 212 -16.56 12.17 15.09
CA LEU A 212 -16.50 13.07 16.25
C LEU A 212 -16.40 12.28 17.56
N GLY A 213 -17.19 11.21 17.71
CA GLY A 213 -17.15 10.34 18.88
C GLY A 213 -15.78 9.69 19.08
N ALA A 214 -15.17 9.21 18.00
CA ALA A 214 -13.81 8.66 18.03
C ALA A 214 -12.77 9.71 18.48
N VAL A 215 -12.85 10.94 17.96
CA VAL A 215 -11.95 12.04 18.34
C VAL A 215 -12.12 12.44 19.80
N LEU A 216 -13.37 12.56 20.27
CA LEU A 216 -13.68 12.86 21.67
C LEU A 216 -13.15 11.78 22.61
N LYS A 217 -13.35 10.51 22.28
CA LYS A 217 -12.85 9.36 23.05
C LYS A 217 -11.32 9.35 23.13
N GLY A 218 -10.63 9.60 22.01
CA GLY A 218 -9.16 9.70 22.01
C GLY A 218 -8.66 10.91 22.83
N SER A 219 -9.42 12.01 22.83
CA SER A 219 -9.09 13.20 23.63
C SER A 219 -9.26 12.95 25.12
N GLU A 220 -10.35 12.29 25.52
CA GLU A 220 -10.60 11.86 26.89
C GLU A 220 -9.48 10.93 27.39
N GLY A 221 -9.02 10.00 26.54
CA GLY A 221 -7.89 9.11 26.81
C GLY A 221 -6.50 9.77 26.75
N GLN A 222 -6.42 11.07 26.45
CA GLN A 222 -5.17 11.80 26.24
C GLN A 222 -4.18 11.11 25.28
N ASN A 223 -4.69 10.40 24.29
CA ASN A 223 -3.89 9.61 23.35
C ASN A 223 -4.07 10.09 21.89
N LEU A 224 -4.69 11.25 21.68
CA LEU A 224 -4.94 11.80 20.35
C LEU A 224 -4.26 13.15 20.16
N SER A 225 -3.47 13.28 19.09
CA SER A 225 -2.82 14.54 18.72
C SER A 225 -3.82 15.66 18.41
N LEU A 226 -3.46 16.89 18.79
CA LEU A 226 -4.23 18.10 18.47
C LEU A 226 -4.39 18.33 16.96
N ASP A 227 -3.50 17.79 16.14
CA ASP A 227 -3.63 17.91 14.69
C ASP A 227 -4.86 17.19 14.14
N VAL A 228 -5.31 16.12 14.80
CA VAL A 228 -6.54 15.42 14.40
C VAL A 228 -7.75 16.34 14.57
N TRP A 229 -7.81 17.09 15.68
CA TRP A 229 -8.83 18.13 15.87
C TRP A 229 -8.72 19.25 14.84
N ARG A 230 -7.51 19.70 14.53
CA ARG A 230 -7.28 20.75 13.52
C ARG A 230 -7.77 20.31 12.15
N ASP A 231 -7.47 19.08 11.75
CA ASP A 231 -7.92 18.54 10.46
C ASP A 231 -9.45 18.33 10.43
N LEU A 232 -10.06 17.85 11.52
CA LEU A 232 -11.53 17.73 11.66
C LEU A 232 -12.21 19.10 11.52
N LEU A 233 -11.82 20.09 12.32
CA LEU A 233 -12.39 21.44 12.28
C LEU A 233 -12.10 22.13 10.94
N GLY A 234 -10.90 21.93 10.40
CA GLY A 234 -10.51 22.41 9.08
C GLY A 234 -11.43 21.89 7.99
N ALA A 235 -11.68 20.57 7.98
CA ALA A 235 -12.58 19.91 7.02
C ALA A 235 -14.02 20.45 7.11
N LEU A 236 -14.54 20.68 8.32
CA LEU A 236 -15.90 21.21 8.53
C LEU A 236 -16.03 22.69 8.19
N SER A 237 -14.95 23.46 8.34
CA SER A 237 -14.94 24.91 8.09
C SER A 237 -14.90 25.30 6.61
N GLY A 238 -14.76 24.33 5.69
CA GLY A 238 -14.63 24.59 4.25
C GLY A 238 -13.31 25.26 3.84
N ARG A 239 -12.38 25.48 4.78
CA ARG A 239 -11.03 25.97 4.49
C ARG A 239 -10.20 24.83 3.91
N SER A 240 -10.31 24.62 2.60
CA SER A 240 -9.38 23.76 1.87
C SER A 240 -7.94 24.23 2.12
N LYS A 241 -7.01 23.30 2.33
CA LYS A 241 -5.56 23.57 2.39
C LYS A 241 -5.07 23.99 0.98
N THR A 242 -5.47 25.17 0.50
CA THR A 242 -4.67 25.91 -0.47
C THR A 242 -3.56 26.61 0.31
N ALA A 243 -2.33 26.14 0.11
CA ALA A 243 -1.14 26.64 0.75
C ALA A 243 -1.02 28.17 0.65
N ALA A 244 -0.75 28.82 1.79
CA ALA A 244 -0.04 30.08 1.80
C ALA A 244 1.37 29.79 2.34
N PRO A 245 2.45 30.22 1.68
CA PRO A 245 3.79 30.06 2.22
C PRO A 245 3.94 30.93 3.47
N ILE A 246 4.40 30.33 4.56
CA ILE A 246 4.90 31.06 5.72
C ILE A 246 6.21 31.72 5.27
N HIS A 247 6.15 32.99 4.88
CA HIS A 247 7.33 33.82 4.80
C HIS A 247 7.76 34.23 6.22
N PRO A 248 9.02 34.00 6.62
CA PRO A 248 9.56 34.60 7.83
C PRO A 248 10.09 35.98 7.46
N THR A 249 9.31 37.04 7.67
CA THR A 249 9.87 38.41 7.61
C THR A 249 10.51 38.76 8.95
N LYS A 250 11.80 38.40 9.07
CA LYS A 250 12.76 39.17 9.87
C LYS A 250 13.10 40.46 9.13
N VAL A 251 12.68 41.63 9.63
CA VAL A 251 13.36 42.94 9.51
C VAL A 251 12.65 43.85 10.54
N ARG A 252 13.25 44.66 11.39
CA ARG A 252 14.58 44.92 11.97
C ARG A 252 14.32 46.11 12.90
N GLU A 253 15.05 46.19 14.00
CA GLU A 253 15.14 47.38 14.84
C GLU A 253 15.48 48.66 14.05
N GLU A 254 15.30 49.80 14.72
CA GLU A 254 15.79 51.15 14.41
C GLU A 254 14.89 52.02 13.50
N VAL A 255 14.55 53.27 13.81
CA VAL A 255 15.05 54.24 14.81
C VAL A 255 14.10 55.47 14.87
N ARG A 256 14.14 56.16 16.02
CA ARG A 256 13.62 57.52 16.38
C ARG A 256 12.19 57.65 16.91
#